data_AF-A0A947V9X4-F1
#
_entry.id   AF-A0A947V9X4-F1
#
_cell.length_a   1.000
_cell.length_b   1.000
_cell.length_c   1.000
_cell.angle_alpha   90.00
_cell.angle_beta   90.00
_cell.angle_gamma   90.00
#
_symmetry.space_group_name_H-M   'P 1'
#
loop_
_entity.id
_entity.type
_entity.pdbx_description
1 polymer ?
#
loop_
_entity_poly.entity_id
_entity_poly.type
_entity_poly.pdbx_seq_one_letter_code
_entity_poly.pdbx_strand_id
1 'polypeptide(L)'
;MKKIMLAVAGALLVLDAGSALADKSAVRLEAPAHAGQGEKITITLFARHSANNFLHYTERLNLTINGQEAASWEFGAFNLPDSAEFSRTFEYVVTGPTTLESAAVCNVHGSANTATATIGLR
;
A
#
# COMPACT_ATOMS: atom_id res chain seq x y z
N MET A 1 8.42 21.30 -64.54
CA MET A 1 7.39 20.56 -63.79
C MET A 1 8.07 19.97 -62.55
N LYS A 2 7.63 20.38 -61.35
CA LYS A 2 8.30 20.16 -60.06
C LYS A 2 8.06 18.71 -59.61
N LYS A 3 9.12 17.93 -59.40
CA LYS A 3 9.02 16.55 -58.89
C LYS A 3 8.66 16.62 -57.40
N ILE A 4 7.48 16.15 -57.05
CA ILE A 4 7.00 16.07 -55.67
C ILE A 4 7.67 14.85 -55.03
N MET A 5 8.52 15.08 -54.04
CA MET A 5 9.04 14.04 -53.14
C MET A 5 7.89 13.54 -52.28
N LEU A 6 7.57 12.24 -52.35
CA LEU A 6 6.78 11.55 -51.34
C LEU A 6 7.76 10.85 -50.39
N ALA A 7 8.02 11.48 -49.26
CA ALA A 7 8.68 10.83 -48.13
C ALA A 7 7.59 10.12 -47.32
N VAL A 8 7.51 8.80 -47.42
CA VAL A 8 6.70 7.98 -46.51
C VAL A 8 7.47 7.86 -45.19
N ALA A 9 7.12 8.72 -44.23
CA ALA A 9 7.57 8.58 -42.86
C ALA A 9 6.88 7.36 -42.24
N GLY A 10 7.59 6.24 -42.19
CA GLY A 10 7.19 5.08 -41.39
C GLY A 10 7.38 5.41 -39.91
N ALA A 11 6.32 5.87 -39.25
CA ALA A 11 6.30 5.94 -37.80
C ALA A 11 6.25 4.51 -37.25
N LEU A 12 7.41 3.94 -36.90
CA LEU A 12 7.45 2.84 -35.95
C LEU A 12 7.00 3.39 -34.59
N LEU A 13 5.71 3.23 -34.29
CA LEU A 13 5.20 3.25 -32.93
C LEU A 13 5.76 2.01 -32.23
N VAL A 14 6.95 2.13 -31.66
CA VAL A 14 7.36 1.27 -30.57
C VAL A 14 6.48 1.67 -29.39
N LEU A 15 5.34 0.99 -29.26
CA LEU A 15 4.59 0.93 -28.02
C LEU A 15 5.53 0.28 -27.01
N ASP A 16 6.28 1.13 -26.31
CA ASP A 16 7.00 0.73 -25.12
C ASP A 16 5.92 0.30 -24.12
N ALA A 17 5.65 -1.01 -24.10
CA ALA A 17 4.83 -1.65 -23.10
C ALA A 17 5.62 -1.61 -21.79
N GLY A 18 5.77 -0.41 -21.25
CA GLY A 18 6.14 -0.22 -19.85
C GLY A 18 5.23 -1.16 -19.09
N SER A 19 5.83 -2.09 -18.34
CA SER A 19 5.10 -3.05 -17.54
C SER A 19 4.10 -2.27 -16.69
N ALA A 20 2.85 -2.23 -17.12
CA ALA A 20 1.74 -1.91 -16.26
C ALA A 20 1.67 -3.08 -15.30
N LEU A 21 2.52 -3.04 -14.26
CA LEU A 21 2.16 -3.61 -12.98
C LEU A 21 0.79 -2.99 -12.71
N ALA A 22 -0.27 -3.75 -12.95
CA ALA A 22 -1.45 -3.57 -12.12
C ALA A 22 -0.90 -3.78 -10.69
N ASP A 23 -0.66 -2.67 -10.00
CA ASP A 23 0.35 -2.63 -8.97
C ASP A 23 -0.14 -3.43 -7.78
N LYS A 24 0.74 -4.24 -7.19
CA LYS A 24 0.41 -4.85 -5.91
C LYS A 24 0.18 -3.74 -4.89
N SER A 25 -0.74 -3.94 -3.95
CA SER A 25 -0.93 -2.97 -2.88
C SER A 25 0.34 -2.89 -2.03
N ALA A 26 0.74 -1.69 -1.64
CA ALA A 26 1.94 -1.44 -0.83
C ALA A 26 1.56 -0.73 0.46
N VAL A 27 2.38 -0.89 1.50
CA VAL A 27 2.15 -0.25 2.81
C VAL A 27 3.43 0.34 3.39
N ARG A 28 3.30 1.47 4.07
CA ARG A 28 4.29 2.05 5.00
C ARG A 28 3.64 2.18 6.38
N LEU A 29 4.43 1.97 7.43
CA LEU A 29 3.99 2.11 8.82
C LEU A 29 4.79 3.22 9.51
N GLU A 30 4.10 4.02 10.32
CA GLU A 30 4.69 5.07 11.17
C GLU A 30 4.22 4.87 12.62
N ALA A 31 5.20 4.85 13.53
CA ALA A 31 5.03 4.70 14.97
C ALA A 31 6.26 5.30 15.69
N PRO A 32 6.16 5.70 16.96
CA PRO A 32 7.33 6.16 17.71
C PRO A 32 8.35 5.03 17.87
N ALA A 33 9.65 5.34 17.73
CA ALA A 33 10.72 4.36 17.93
C ALA A 33 10.86 3.91 19.41
N HIS A 34 10.40 4.75 20.35
CA HIS A 34 10.42 4.44 21.78
C HIS A 34 9.17 4.99 22.47
N ALA A 35 8.68 4.29 23.49
CA ALA A 35 7.54 4.70 24.31
C ALA A 35 7.63 4.10 25.72
N GLY A 36 6.98 4.75 26.70
CA GLY A 36 6.92 4.23 28.07
C GLY A 36 5.93 3.06 28.19
N GLN A 37 6.17 2.13 29.10
CA GLN A 37 5.17 1.13 29.44
C GLN A 37 3.92 1.80 30.04
N GLY A 38 2.74 1.44 29.56
CA GLY A 38 1.46 2.08 29.88
C GLY A 38 1.17 3.34 29.06
N GLU A 39 2.10 3.81 28.24
CA GLU A 39 1.89 4.94 27.34
C GLU A 39 0.97 4.53 26.18
N LYS A 40 0.02 5.41 25.84
CA LYS A 40 -0.82 5.25 24.65
C LYS A 40 -0.15 5.92 23.46
N ILE A 41 0.08 5.14 22.41
CA ILE A 41 0.68 5.60 21.15
C ILE A 41 -0.31 5.49 20.00
N THR A 42 -0.02 6.19 18.91
CA THR A 42 -0.73 6.05 17.64
C THR A 42 0.17 5.38 16.62
N ILE A 43 -0.34 4.30 16.01
CA ILE A 43 0.28 3.63 14.86
C ILE A 43 -0.51 4.07 13.62
N THR A 44 0.19 4.57 12.59
CA THR A 44 -0.44 4.97 11.33
C THR A 44 0.06 4.09 10.20
N LEU A 45 -0.86 3.54 9.43
CA LEU A 45 -0.61 2.73 8.25
C LEU A 45 -0.98 3.55 7.02
N PHE A 46 -0.06 3.67 6.07
CA PHE A 46 -0.28 4.32 4.78
C PHE A 46 -0.25 3.25 3.71
N ALA A 47 -1.40 2.98 3.11
CA ALA A 47 -1.55 2.05 2.01
C ALA A 47 -1.65 2.80 0.69
N ARG A 48 -1.11 2.19 -0.38
CA ARG A 48 -1.30 2.67 -1.75
C ARG A 48 -1.60 1.53 -2.71
N HIS A 49 -2.42 1.83 -3.71
CA HIS A 49 -2.76 0.96 -4.82
C HIS A 49 -3.31 1.83 -5.95
N SER A 50 -2.67 1.85 -7.11
CA SER A 50 -3.00 2.80 -8.19
C SER A 50 -4.37 2.59 -8.82
N ALA A 51 -4.99 1.42 -8.59
CA ALA A 51 -6.11 0.95 -9.40
C ALA A 51 -7.41 0.67 -8.62
N ASN A 52 -7.63 1.23 -7.42
CA ASN A 52 -8.85 0.99 -6.62
C ASN A 52 -10.16 1.32 -7.39
N ASN A 53 -10.84 0.27 -7.87
CA ASN A 53 -12.11 0.32 -8.60
C ASN A 53 -12.94 -0.94 -8.33
N PHE A 54 -14.15 -1.02 -8.88
CA PHE A 54 -15.11 -2.11 -8.62
C PHE A 54 -14.55 -3.55 -8.80
N LEU A 55 -13.63 -3.78 -9.75
CA LEU A 55 -13.08 -5.11 -10.04
C LEU A 55 -11.69 -5.34 -9.46
N HIS A 56 -10.99 -4.28 -9.09
CA HIS A 56 -9.57 -4.34 -8.74
C HIS A 56 -9.28 -3.32 -7.64
N TYR A 57 -8.96 -3.78 -6.43
CA TYR A 57 -8.83 -2.93 -5.26
C TYR A 57 -7.94 -3.59 -4.20
N THR A 58 -7.37 -2.78 -3.30
CA THR A 58 -6.86 -3.32 -2.03
C THR A 58 -8.03 -3.93 -1.28
N GLU A 59 -8.07 -5.25 -1.12
CA GLU A 59 -9.10 -5.95 -0.33
C GLU A 59 -8.83 -5.89 1.15
N ARG A 60 -7.56 -5.82 1.56
CA ARG A 60 -7.19 -5.93 2.97
C ARG A 60 -6.00 -5.06 3.32
N LEU A 61 -6.08 -4.38 4.46
CA LEU A 61 -4.95 -3.79 5.17
C LEU A 61 -4.95 -4.36 6.58
N ASN A 62 -3.83 -4.90 7.06
CA ASN A 62 -3.76 -5.47 8.41
C ASN A 62 -2.64 -4.87 9.25
N LEU A 63 -2.79 -4.98 10.56
CA LEU A 63 -1.77 -4.69 11.58
C LEU A 63 -1.63 -5.90 12.49
N THR A 64 -0.40 -6.36 12.64
CA THR A 64 0.02 -7.38 13.58
C THR A 64 0.92 -6.73 14.63
N ILE A 65 0.65 -7.01 15.91
CA ILE A 65 1.45 -6.55 17.05
C ILE A 65 1.96 -7.79 17.78
N ASN A 66 3.28 -7.92 17.93
CA ASN A 66 3.93 -9.07 18.59
C ASN A 66 3.47 -10.43 18.03
N GLY A 67 3.30 -10.52 16.71
CA GLY A 67 2.87 -11.74 16.02
C GLY A 67 1.37 -12.05 16.11
N GLN A 68 0.56 -11.20 16.76
CA GLN A 68 -0.89 -11.35 16.83
C GLN A 68 -1.58 -10.26 16.01
N GLU A 69 -2.59 -10.63 15.22
CA GLU A 69 -3.39 -9.64 14.48
C GLU A 69 -4.13 -8.72 15.47
N ALA A 70 -3.86 -7.42 15.36
CA ALA A 70 -4.45 -6.38 16.19
C ALA A 70 -5.60 -5.67 15.47
N ALA A 71 -5.54 -5.57 14.14
CA ALA A 71 -6.60 -5.02 13.31
C ALA A 71 -6.51 -5.53 11.88
N SER A 72 -7.68 -5.67 11.23
CA SER A 72 -7.81 -5.82 9.78
C SER A 72 -8.91 -4.89 9.27
N TRP A 73 -8.62 -4.17 8.18
CA TRP A 73 -9.58 -3.35 7.44
C TRP A 73 -9.84 -4.03 6.10
N GLU A 74 -11.06 -4.51 5.93
CA GLU A 74 -11.52 -5.19 4.72
C GLU A 74 -12.28 -4.22 3.81
N PHE A 75 -12.04 -4.36 2.52
CA PHE A 75 -12.63 -3.57 1.45
C PHE A 75 -13.24 -4.50 0.40
N GLY A 76 -14.18 -3.96 -0.37
CA GLY A 76 -14.90 -4.72 -1.38
C GLY A 76 -15.32 -3.86 -2.56
N ALA A 77 -15.82 -4.51 -3.61
CA ALA A 77 -16.32 -3.86 -4.81
C ALA A 77 -17.34 -2.72 -4.52
N PHE A 78 -18.12 -2.86 -3.44
CA PHE A 78 -19.11 -1.88 -2.99
C PHE A 78 -18.69 -1.08 -1.74
N ASN A 79 -17.46 -1.26 -1.28
CA ASN A 79 -16.84 -0.54 -0.16
C ASN A 79 -15.34 -0.40 -0.46
N LEU A 80 -15.03 0.37 -1.50
CA LEU A 80 -13.66 0.56 -1.97
C LEU A 80 -12.84 1.36 -0.96
N PRO A 81 -11.50 1.25 -1.00
CA PRO A 81 -10.64 2.17 -0.28
C PRO A 81 -10.90 3.63 -0.70
N ASP A 82 -10.68 4.54 0.24
CA ASP A 82 -11.03 5.96 0.12
C ASP A 82 -10.44 6.64 -1.13
N SER A 83 -9.22 6.24 -1.51
CA SER A 83 -8.57 6.67 -2.75
C SER A 83 -7.43 5.71 -3.15
N ALA A 84 -6.64 6.05 -4.17
CA ALA A 84 -5.43 5.31 -4.53
C ALA A 84 -4.40 5.29 -3.39
N GLU A 85 -4.40 6.32 -2.55
CA GLU A 85 -3.64 6.39 -1.30
C GLU A 85 -4.61 6.58 -0.13
N PHE A 86 -4.46 5.79 0.92
CA PHE A 86 -5.32 5.91 2.10
C PHE A 86 -4.57 5.50 3.35
N SER A 87 -5.10 5.88 4.50
CA SER A 87 -4.49 5.58 5.79
C SER A 87 -5.47 5.03 6.80
N ARG A 88 -4.95 4.23 7.74
CA ARG A 88 -5.69 3.78 8.92
C ARG A 88 -4.82 3.99 10.16
N THR A 89 -5.46 4.39 11.25
CA THR A 89 -4.80 4.64 12.53
C THR A 89 -5.26 3.62 13.56
N PHE A 90 -4.36 3.21 14.45
CA PHE A 90 -4.65 2.31 15.56
C PHE A 90 -4.02 2.86 16.84
N GLU A 91 -4.81 3.00 17.90
CA GLU A 91 -4.28 3.36 19.22
C GLU A 91 -3.84 2.10 19.98
N TYR A 92 -2.64 2.11 20.54
CA TYR A 92 -2.09 0.98 21.29
C TYR A 92 -1.52 1.45 22.62
N VAL A 93 -1.77 0.68 23.69
CA VAL A 93 -1.14 0.90 24.99
C VAL A 93 0.09 0.00 25.07
N VAL A 94 1.27 0.59 25.20
CA VAL A 94 2.54 -0.14 25.18
C VAL A 94 2.68 -0.98 26.44
N THR A 95 2.77 -2.29 26.29
CA THR A 95 2.94 -3.22 27.43
C THR A 95 4.39 -3.70 27.61
N GLY A 96 5.25 -3.43 26.63
CA GLY A 96 6.66 -3.84 26.60
C GLY A 96 7.29 -3.53 25.24
N PRO A 97 8.50 -4.03 24.96
CA PRO A 97 9.07 -4.00 23.61
C PRO A 97 8.08 -4.58 22.60
N THR A 98 7.82 -3.84 21.53
CA THR A 98 6.75 -4.16 20.60
C THR A 98 7.28 -4.30 19.17
N THR A 99 6.90 -5.38 18.49
CA THR A 99 7.08 -5.54 17.04
C THR A 99 5.78 -5.26 16.31
N LEU A 100 5.88 -4.53 15.21
CA LEU A 100 4.76 -4.19 14.34
C LEU A 100 5.00 -4.77 12.96
N GLU A 101 3.97 -5.36 12.37
CA GLU A 101 3.98 -5.80 10.98
C GLU A 101 2.67 -5.39 10.30
N SER A 102 2.74 -5.01 9.03
CA SER A 102 1.56 -4.63 8.25
C SER A 102 1.73 -5.00 6.79
N ALA A 103 0.63 -5.41 6.15
CA ALA A 103 0.56 -5.60 4.70
C ALA A 103 -0.74 -4.98 4.17
N ALA A 104 -0.66 -4.43 2.95
CA ALA A 104 -1.83 -4.11 2.13
C ALA A 104 -1.90 -5.12 0.99
N VAL A 105 -3.07 -5.67 0.70
CA VAL A 105 -3.26 -6.80 -0.22
C VAL A 105 -4.29 -6.41 -1.27
N CYS A 106 -3.90 -6.47 -2.53
CA CYS A 106 -4.78 -6.33 -3.67
C CYS A 106 -5.54 -7.64 -3.93
N ASN A 107 -6.85 -7.55 -4.20
CA ASN A 107 -7.72 -8.70 -4.49
C ASN A 107 -7.28 -9.51 -5.74
N VAL A 108 -6.50 -8.91 -6.64
CA VAL A 108 -6.01 -9.56 -7.86
C VAL A 108 -4.50 -9.85 -7.80
N HIS A 109 -3.69 -8.91 -7.29
CA HIS A 109 -2.23 -8.98 -7.40
C HIS A 109 -1.49 -9.23 -6.07
N GLY A 110 -2.21 -9.25 -4.95
CA GLY A 110 -1.63 -9.44 -3.62
C GLY A 110 -0.86 -8.23 -3.11
N SER A 111 0.17 -8.48 -2.29
CA SER A 111 0.96 -7.44 -1.61
C SER A 111 2.34 -7.22 -2.25
N ALA A 112 2.75 -5.95 -2.34
CA ALA A 112 4.08 -5.53 -2.75
C ALA A 112 5.13 -5.72 -1.65
N ASN A 113 4.74 -5.60 -0.38
CA ASN A 113 5.64 -5.63 0.76
C ASN A 113 4.92 -5.92 2.08
N THR A 114 5.71 -6.30 3.09
CA THR A 114 5.32 -6.23 4.50
C THR A 114 6.12 -5.10 5.15
N ALA A 115 5.46 -4.10 5.71
CA ALA A 115 6.11 -3.06 6.50
C ALA A 115 6.32 -3.56 7.93
N THR A 116 7.51 -3.31 8.49
CA THR A 116 7.85 -3.70 9.86
C THR A 116 8.43 -2.51 10.63
N ALA A 117 8.20 -2.48 11.95
CA ALA A 117 8.84 -1.54 12.86
C ALA A 117 8.96 -2.14 14.26
N THR A 118 9.84 -1.56 15.08
CA THR A 118 9.97 -1.90 16.49
C THR A 118 9.80 -0.66 17.35
N ILE A 119 9.21 -0.85 18.53
CA ILE A 119 9.09 0.17 19.57
C ILE A 119 9.86 -0.33 20.78
N GLY A 120 10.94 0.37 21.10
CA GLY A 120 11.71 0.17 22.31
C GLY A 120 11.06 0.79 23.53
N LEU A 121 11.45 0.33 24.72
CA LEU A 121 11.13 1.04 25.95
C LEU A 121 12.12 2.19 26.16
N ARG A 122 11.63 3.31 26.72
CA ARG A 122 12.44 4.45 27.15
C ARG A 122 12.58 4.51 28.67
#